data_AF-A0A133U5G0-F1
#
_entry.id   AF-A0A133U5G0-F1
#
_cell.length_a   1.000
_cell.length_b   1.000
_cell.length_c   1.000
_cell.angle_alpha   90.00
_cell.angle_beta   90.00
_cell.angle_gamma   90.00
#
_symmetry.space_group_name_H-M   'P 1'
#
loop_
_entity.id
_entity.type
_entity.pdbx_description
1 polymer ?
#
loop_
_entity_poly.entity_id
_entity_poly.type
_entity_poly.pdbx_seq_one_letter_code
_entity_poly.pdbx_strand_id
1 'polypeptide(L)' 'MSVTVQKVQELQGEKSKTTTFIVCDDREQTWSLIEAKSIEKAVEKAKEQGYDPCYIVEKHLATDVQGIADDGL' A
#
# COMPACT_ATOMS: atom_id res chain seq x y z
N MET A 1 21.66 37.61 1.34
CA MET A 1 22.15 36.23 1.61
C MET A 1 20.95 35.43 2.10
N SER A 2 20.40 34.61 1.21
CA SER A 2 19.06 34.01 1.33
C SER A 2 19.19 32.56 1.80
N VAL A 3 19.33 32.35 3.11
CA VAL A 3 19.57 31.01 3.67
C VAL A 3 18.28 30.22 3.91
N THR A 4 17.11 30.81 3.66
CA THR A 4 15.83 30.22 4.08
C THR A 4 15.09 29.42 3.00
N VAL A 5 15.58 29.41 1.74
CA VAL A 5 14.86 28.78 0.63
C VAL A 5 15.28 27.32 0.39
N GLN A 6 16.42 26.88 0.95
CA GLN A 6 16.95 25.54 0.70
C GLN A 6 16.32 24.44 1.58
N LYS A 7 15.78 24.78 2.75
CA LYS A 7 15.18 23.77 3.67
C LYS A 7 13.77 23.32 3.27
N VAL A 8 13.07 24.08 2.41
CA VAL A 8 11.73 23.69 1.93
C VAL A 8 11.75 22.76 0.72
N GLN A 9 12.88 22.69 0.00
CA GLN A 9 13.02 21.77 -1.14
C GLN A 9 13.48 20.36 -0.73
N GLU A 10 14.19 20.22 0.39
CA GLU A 10 14.62 18.89 0.88
C GLU A 10 13.45 18.04 1.39
N LEU A 11 12.36 18.66 1.87
CA LEU A 11 11.11 17.97 2.24
C LEU A 11 10.19 17.67 1.05
N GLN A 12 10.45 18.23 -0.13
CA GLN A 12 9.69 17.97 -1.36
C GLN A 12 10.38 16.94 -2.27
N GLY A 13 11.56 16.45 -1.87
CA GLY A 13 12.44 15.60 -2.67
C GLY A 13 12.35 14.10 -2.40
N GLU A 14 11.49 13.63 -1.49
CA GLU A 14 11.22 12.20 -1.40
C GLU A 14 10.20 11.83 -2.48
N LYS A 15 10.75 11.42 -3.63
CA LYS A 15 10.03 10.90 -4.79
C LYS A 15 8.85 10.06 -4.33
N SER A 16 7.65 10.59 -4.54
CA SER A 16 6.36 9.96 -4.36
C SER A 16 6.22 8.73 -5.25
N LYS A 17 6.91 7.65 -4.92
CA LYS A 17 6.65 6.34 -5.50
C LYS A 17 5.39 5.82 -4.83
N THR A 18 4.35 5.63 -5.62
CA THR A 18 3.20 4.85 -5.16
C THR A 18 3.65 3.42 -4.92
N THR A 19 3.19 2.83 -3.83
CA THR A 19 3.42 1.43 -3.47
C THR A 19 2.07 0.72 -3.47
N THR A 20 2.08 -0.58 -3.74
CA THR A 20 0.87 -1.39 -3.72
C THR A 20 0.70 -1.99 -2.34
N PHE A 21 -0.47 -1.78 -1.76
CA PHE A 21 -0.87 -2.36 -0.50
C PHE A 21 -1.84 -3.51 -0.74
N ILE A 22 -1.70 -4.56 0.06
CA ILE A 22 -2.65 -5.63 0.20
C ILE A 22 -3.56 -5.23 1.37
N VAL A 23 -4.86 -5.14 1.12
CA VAL A 23 -5.90 -4.80 2.09
C VAL A 23 -6.78 -6.01 2.31
N CYS A 24 -6.89 -6.45 3.56
CA CYS A 24 -7.83 -7.48 3.98
C CYS A 24 -9.08 -6.81 4.54
N ASP A 25 -10.23 -7.12 3.93
CA ASP A 25 -11.54 -6.71 4.39
C ASP A 25 -12.12 -7.76 5.35
N ASP A 26 -12.52 -7.35 6.56
CA ASP A 26 -13.03 -8.28 7.57
C ASP A 26 -14.42 -8.84 7.23
N ARG A 27 -15.24 -8.04 6.52
CA ARG A 27 -16.63 -8.39 6.24
C ARG A 27 -16.73 -9.50 5.22
N GLU A 28 -15.90 -9.42 4.18
CA GLU A 28 -15.94 -10.36 3.07
C GLU A 28 -14.77 -11.36 3.09
N GLN A 29 -13.80 -11.19 4.01
CA GLN A 29 -12.52 -11.92 4.01
C GLN A 29 -11.81 -11.85 2.65
N THR A 30 -12.02 -10.74 1.94
CA THR A 30 -11.47 -10.51 0.61
C THR A 30 -10.16 -9.74 0.72
N TRP A 31 -9.23 -10.10 -0.16
CA TRP A 31 -7.92 -9.47 -0.25
C TRP A 31 -7.89 -8.60 -1.51
N SER A 32 -7.74 -7.29 -1.33
CA SER A 32 -7.76 -6.29 -2.39
C SER A 32 -6.40 -5.60 -2.52
N LEU A 33 -6.01 -5.25 -3.75
CA LEU A 33 -4.79 -4.49 -4.01
C LEU A 33 -5.12 -3.01 -4.20
N ILE A 34 -4.49 -2.14 -3.41
CA ILE A 34 -4.69 -0.68 -3.47
C ILE A 34 -3.36 0.02 -3.65
N GLU A 35 -3.25 0.86 -4.67
CA GLU A 35 -2.09 1.72 -4.87
C GLU A 35 -2.25 3.04 -4.10
N ALA A 36 -1.28 3.35 -3.24
CA ALA A 36 -1.25 4.58 -2.48
C ALA A 36 0.18 5.05 -2.21
N LYS A 37 0.32 6.29 -1.74
CA LYS A 37 1.62 6.85 -1.35
C LYS A 37 2.03 6.44 0.07
N SER A 38 1.08 6.02 0.90
CA SER A 38 1.26 5.68 2.32
C SER A 38 0.15 4.75 2.78
N ILE A 39 0.36 4.05 3.89
CA ILE A 39 -0.64 3.16 4.52
C ILE A 39 -1.94 3.93 4.80
N GLU A 40 -1.85 5.14 5.38
CA GLU A 40 -3.02 5.97 5.70
C GLU A 40 -3.87 6.28 4.46
N LYS A 41 -3.23 6.56 3.32
CA LYS A 41 -3.92 6.78 2.04
C LYS A 41 -4.49 5.50 1.44
N ALA A 42 -3.89 4.34 1.71
CA ALA A 42 -4.48 3.06 1.35
C ALA A 42 -5.74 2.78 2.18
N VAL A 43 -5.72 3.06 3.49
CA VAL A 43 -6.90 2.94 4.37
C VAL A 43 -8.03 3.86 3.91
N GLU A 44 -7.72 5.13 3.64
CA GLU A 44 -8.69 6.12 3.17
C GLU A 44 -9.37 5.63 1.88
N LYS A 45 -8.56 5.25 0.88
CA LYS A 45 -9.06 4.70 -0.39
C LYS A 45 -9.84 3.39 -0.23
N ALA A 46 -9.47 2.53 0.70
CA ALA A 46 -10.21 1.30 0.99
C ALA A 46 -11.61 1.63 1.49
N LYS A 47 -11.71 2.54 2.46
CA LYS A 47 -12.98 3.00 3.03
C LYS A 47 -13.84 3.73 2.01
N GLU A 48 -13.26 4.56 1.14
CA GLU A 48 -13.97 5.22 0.04
C GLU A 48 -14.57 4.22 -0.96
N GLN A 49 -13.94 3.05 -1.13
CA GLN A 49 -14.44 1.95 -1.97
C GLN A 49 -15.45 1.04 -1.23
N GLY A 50 -15.76 1.32 0.04
CA GLY A 50 -16.72 0.55 0.83
C GLY A 50 -16.12 -0.61 1.61
N TYR A 51 -14.80 -0.79 1.59
CA TYR A 51 -14.11 -1.79 2.39
C TYR A 51 -13.99 -1.35 3.87
N ASP A 52 -14.02 -2.32 4.77
CA ASP A 52 -13.72 -2.19 6.20
C ASP A 52 -12.36 -2.88 6.48
N PRO A 53 -11.23 -2.17 6.26
CA PRO A 53 -9.91 -2.77 6.33
C PRO A 53 -9.52 -3.12 7.77
N CYS A 54 -9.28 -4.40 8.03
CA CYS A 54 -8.76 -4.88 9.33
C CYS A 54 -7.24 -5.11 9.30
N TYR A 55 -6.69 -5.48 8.14
CA TYR A 55 -5.25 -5.63 7.93
C TYR A 55 -4.81 -4.97 6.64
N ILE A 56 -3.67 -4.28 6.69
CA ILE A 56 -3.03 -3.67 5.52
C ILE A 56 -1.53 -3.94 5.60
N VAL A 57 -0.97 -4.43 4.50
CA VAL A 57 0.47 -4.70 4.38
C VAL A 57 0.97 -4.23 3.01
N GLU A 58 2.19 -3.73 2.94
CA GLU A 58 2.81 -3.44 1.65
C GLU A 58 3.10 -4.73 0.89
N LYS A 59 2.72 -4.79 -0.38
CA LYS A 59 2.87 -5.98 -1.22
C LYS A 59 4.33 -6.45 -1.27
N HIS A 60 5.29 -5.52 -1.26
CA HIS A 60 6.71 -5.87 -1.32
C HIS A 60 7.23 -6.56 -0.05
N LEU A 61 6.50 -6.47 1.07
CA LEU A 61 6.81 -7.18 2.33
C LEU A 61 6.11 -8.55 2.40
N ALA A 62 5.14 -8.80 1.54
CA ALA A 62 4.44 -10.07 1.48
C ALA A 62 5.19 -11.07 0.58
N THR A 63 5.14 -12.35 0.95
CA THR A 63 5.62 -13.44 0.10
C THR A 63 4.43 -13.99 -0.68
N ASP A 64 4.52 -13.91 -2.01
CA ASP A 64 3.57 -14.57 -2.90
C ASP A 64 3.93 -16.05 -3.00
N VAL A 65 3.09 -16.91 -2.41
CA VAL A 65 3.24 -18.36 -2.56
C VAL A 65 2.47 -18.77 -3.81
N GLN A 66 3.16 -18.78 -4.95
CA GLN A 66 2.60 -19.44 -6.13
C GLN A 66 2.50 -20.92 -5.82
N GLY A 67 1.28 -21.45 -5.82
CA GLY A 67 1.05 -22.86 -5.60
C GLY A 67 1.97 -23.65 -6.54
N ILE A 68 2.80 -24.51 -5.96
CA ILE A 68 3.22 -25.72 -6.67
C ILE A 68 1.92 -26.39 -7.06
N ALA A 69 1.52 -26.22 -8.33
CA ALA A 69 0.49 -27.05 -8.90
C ALA A 69 0.99 -28.47 -8.69
N ASP A 70 0.26 -29.23 -7.86
CA ASP A 70 0.44 -30.66 -7.72
C ASP A 70 0.18 -31.23 -9.13
N ASP A 71 1.26 -31.38 -9.90
CA ASP A 71 1.25 -32.11 -11.17
C ASP A 71 1.02 -33.56 -10.76
N GLY A 72 -0.27 -33.92 -10.70
CA GLY A 72 -0.75 -35.12 -10.03
C GLY A 72 0.07 -36.38 -10.37
N LEU A 73 0.40 -37.14 -9.33
CA LEU A 73 0.99 -38.47 -9.44
C LEU A 73 0.01 -39.55 -8.98
#